data_AF-B7PKI5-F1
#
_entry.id   AF-B7PKI5-F1
#
_cell.length_a   1.000
_cell.length_b   1.000
_cell.length_c   1.000
_cell.angle_alpha   90.00
_cell.angle_beta   90.00
_cell.angle_gamma   90.00
#
_symmetry.space_group_name_H-M   'P 1'
#
loop_
_entity.id
_entity.type
_entity.pdbx_description
1 polymer ?
#
loop_
_entity_poly.entity_id
_entity_poly.type
_entity_poly.pdbx_seq_one_letter_code
_entity_poly.pdbx_strand_id
1 'polypeptide(L)' 'CGRRHNVTSISERIINGTEASIEQWPWMVGIYDSCDNLVCGGSLINNEYVVTAAHCFR' A
#
# COMPACT_ATOMS: atom_id res chain seq x y z
N CYS A 1 -1.57 -13.25 -7.22
CA CYS A 1 -1.25 -11.87 -6.76
C CYS A 1 0.27 -11.73 -6.63
N GLY A 2 0.79 -10.55 -6.25
CA GLY A 2 2.21 -10.36 -5.86
C GLY A 2 3.22 -10.12 -6.98
N ARG A 3 2.81 -10.02 -8.24
CA ARG A 3 3.68 -9.63 -9.36
C ARG A 3 3.59 -8.13 -9.60
N ARG A 4 4.73 -7.44 -9.71
CA ARG A 4 4.80 -6.03 -10.15
C ARG A 4 4.97 -6.00 -11.65
N HIS A 5 4.27 -5.10 -12.32
CA HIS A 5 4.39 -4.93 -13.78
C HIS A 5 5.66 -4.14 -14.15
N ASN A 6 6.07 -3.18 -13.32
CA ASN A 6 7.29 -2.38 -13.50
C ASN A 6 8.29 -2.69 -12.39
N VAL A 7 9.32 -3.50 -12.69
CA VAL A 7 10.36 -3.88 -11.73
C VAL A 7 11.47 -2.83 -11.75
N THR A 8 11.47 -1.93 -10.78
CA THR A 8 12.60 -1.05 -10.47
C THR A 8 13.54 -1.72 -9.48
N SER A 9 14.85 -1.53 -9.66
CA SER A 9 15.86 -1.95 -8.69
C SER A 9 15.64 -1.21 -7.37
N ILE A 10 15.40 -1.94 -6.29
CA ILE A 10 15.26 -1.37 -4.94
C ILE A 10 16.67 -1.31 -4.35
N SER A 11 17.17 -0.10 -4.07
CA SER A 11 18.42 0.07 -3.32
C SER A 11 18.24 -0.45 -1.90
N GLU A 12 19.16 -1.28 -1.41
CA GLU A 12 19.10 -1.89 -0.07
C GLU A 12 19.38 -0.90 1.08
N ARG A 13 19.96 0.27 0.78
CA ARG A 13 20.23 1.33 1.75
C ARG A 13 19.50 2.60 1.36
N ILE A 14 18.64 3.07 2.24
CA ILE A 14 17.72 4.16 1.96
C ILE A 14 17.60 5.05 3.20
N ILE A 15 17.88 6.35 3.02
CA ILE A 15 17.44 7.40 3.95
C ILE A 15 16.16 7.98 3.33
N ASN A 16 15.05 8.01 4.08
CA ASN A 16 13.76 8.63 3.71
C ASN A 16 12.96 8.06 2.53
N GLY A 17 13.38 6.95 1.91
CA GLY A 17 12.62 6.35 0.80
C GLY A 17 12.93 6.97 -0.57
N THR A 18 12.21 6.47 -1.56
CA THR A 18 12.04 7.12 -2.87
C THR A 18 10.55 7.16 -3.16
N GLU A 19 10.09 8.20 -3.84
CA GLU A 19 8.71 8.25 -4.30
C GLU A 19 8.40 7.06 -5.23
N ALA A 20 7.22 6.46 -5.05
CA ALA A 20 6.77 5.36 -5.88
C ALA A 20 6.08 5.91 -7.14
N SER A 21 6.31 5.29 -8.29
CA SER A 21 5.52 5.58 -9.48
C SER A 21 4.11 4.99 -9.36
N ILE A 22 3.19 5.52 -10.16
CA ILE A 22 1.82 5.00 -10.29
C ILE A 22 1.90 3.50 -10.63
N GLU A 23 1.09 2.69 -9.94
CA GLU A 23 1.01 1.23 -10.07
C GLU A 23 2.29 0.44 -9.72
N GLN A 24 3.32 1.07 -9.15
CA GLN A 24 4.54 0.35 -8.72
C GLN A 24 4.25 -0.68 -7.64
N TRP A 25 3.22 -0.43 -6.82
CA TRP A 25 2.76 -1.30 -5.74
C TRP A 25 1.24 -1.51 -5.84
N PRO A 26 0.77 -2.36 -6.78
CA PRO A 26 -0.65 -2.45 -7.12
C PRO A 26 -1.57 -2.87 -5.97
N TRP A 27 -1.01 -3.49 -4.94
CA TRP A 27 -1.74 -3.94 -3.76
C TRP A 27 -1.84 -2.87 -2.67
N MET A 28 -1.17 -1.72 -2.78
CA MET A 28 -1.26 -0.67 -1.77
C MET A 28 -2.66 -0.03 -1.77
N VAL A 29 -3.27 0.05 -0.59
CA VAL A 29 -4.60 0.64 -0.38
C VAL A 29 -4.53 1.69 0.72
N GLY A 30 -5.24 2.81 0.54
CA GLY A 30 -5.54 3.78 1.59
C GLY A 30 -6.91 3.51 2.21
N ILE A 31 -7.00 3.57 3.54
CA ILE A 31 -8.24 3.44 4.30
C ILE A 31 -8.60 4.82 4.80
N TYR A 32 -9.79 5.29 4.45
CA TYR A 32 -10.29 6.63 4.74
C TYR A 32 -11.47 6.57 5.70
N ASP A 33 -11.59 7.55 6.59
CA ASP A 33 -12.76 7.71 7.45
C ASP A 33 -13.93 8.39 6.68
N SER A 34 -15.07 8.59 7.36
CA SER A 34 -16.24 9.25 6.77
C SER A 34 -16.02 10.73 6.41
N CYS A 35 -14.93 11.33 6.89
CA CYS A 35 -14.54 12.71 6.65
C CYS A 35 -13.44 12.82 5.59
N ASP A 36 -13.14 11.73 4.87
CA ASP A 36 -12.10 11.63 3.84
C ASP A 36 -10.67 11.83 4.36
N ASN A 37 -10.42 11.53 5.64
CA ASN A 37 -9.06 11.51 6.18
C ASN A 37 -8.44 10.13 5.97
N LEU A 38 -7.21 10.08 5.45
CA LEU A 38 -6.41 8.86 5.41
C LEU A 38 -6.03 8.45 6.84
N VAL A 39 -6.58 7.34 7.32
CA VAL A 39 -6.36 6.86 8.69
C VAL A 39 -5.39 5.69 8.77
N CYS A 40 -5.37 4.83 7.74
CA CYS A 40 -4.53 3.65 7.72
C CYS A 40 -4.19 3.22 6.29
N GLY A 41 -3.24 2.29 6.17
CA GLY A 41 -2.96 1.56 4.95
C GLY A 41 -3.48 0.13 4.99
N GLY A 42 -3.44 -0.54 3.84
CA GLY A 42 -3.73 -1.97 3.72
C GLY A 42 -3.07 -2.59 2.49
N SER A 43 -3.26 -3.89 2.32
CA SER A 43 -2.84 -4.63 1.14
C SER A 43 -3.99 -5.43 0.52
N LEU A 44 -4.26 -5.20 -0.76
CA LEU A 44 -5.22 -5.98 -1.53
C LEU A 44 -4.68 -7.40 -1.76
N ILE A 45 -5.34 -8.41 -1.20
CA ILE A 45 -4.87 -9.81 -1.26
C ILE A 45 -5.56 -10.62 -2.37
N ASN A 46 -6.74 -10.18 -2.80
CA ASN A 46 -7.50 -10.67 -3.94
C ASN A 46 -8.49 -9.59 -4.40
N ASN A 47 -9.46 -9.91 -5.26
CA ASN A 47 -10.37 -8.91 -5.84
C ASN A 47 -11.37 -8.29 -4.85
N GLU A 48 -11.50 -8.82 -3.64
CA GLU A 48 -12.57 -8.44 -2.70
C GLU A 48 -12.07 -8.14 -1.29
N TYR A 49 -10.84 -8.55 -0.95
CA TYR A 49 -10.33 -8.52 0.42
C TYR A 49 -9.05 -7.70 0.53
N VAL A 50 -9.03 -6.85 1.56
CA VAL A 50 -7.87 -6.07 1.99
C VAL A 50 -7.44 -6.57 3.38
N VAL A 51 -6.15 -6.86 3.54
CA VAL A 51 -5.55 -7.10 4.86
C VAL A 51 -5.01 -5.79 5.43
N THR A 52 -5.18 -5.57 6.73
CA THR A 52 -4.73 -4.36 7.44
C THR A 52 -4.55 -4.67 8.93
N ALA A 53 -4.15 -3.69 9.73
CA ALA A 53 -3.94 -3.84 11.15
C ALA A 53 -5.27 -3.71 11.93
N ALA A 54 -5.48 -4.60 12.91
CA ALA A 54 -6.68 -4.57 13.75
C ALA A 54 -6.88 -3.24 14.50
N HIS A 55 -5.80 -2.55 14.88
CA HIS A 55 -5.87 -1.28 15.61
C HIS A 55 -6.40 -0.10 14.77
N CYS A 56 -6.51 -0.25 13.45
CA CYS A 56 -7.12 0.76 12.58
C CYS A 56 -8.63 0.92 12.80
N PHE A 57 -9.27 -0.04 13.46
CA PHE A 57 -10.73 -0.10 13.68
C PHE A 57 -11.10 -0.24 15.15
N ARG A 58 -10.22 0.22 16.05
CA ARG A 58 -10.45 0.12 17.49
C ARG A 58 -11.43 1.18 17.98
#